data_AF-A0A2U1MNR5-F1
#
_entry.id   AF-A0A2U1MNR5-F1
#
_cell.length_a   1.000
_cell.length_b   1.000
_cell.length_c   1.000
_cell.angle_alpha   90.00
_cell.angle_beta   90.00
_cell.angle_gamma   90.00
#
_symmetry.space_group_name_H-M   'P 1'
#
loop_
_entity.id
_entity.type
_entity.pdbx_description
1 polymer ?
#
loop_
_entity_poly.entity_id
_entity_poly.type
_entity_poly.pdbx_seq_one_letter_code
_entity_poly.pdbx_strand_id
1 'polypeptide(L)'
;MVLKKTLQSICLLNVHPNTTTSIVIQVVNDDGALLPCAINAACAALVDAGIPLKHLAVAICCCMAESGHILLDPSKMEEQKVKAFIYLVFPNSIVSVLPQDVKEHGIITSVTHGAMAVDDYFSCLKLGRAAAAEMSDFLRNSIKLKAGNDLSRAG
;
A
#
# COMPACT_ATOMS: atom_id res chain seq x y z
N MET A 1 9.38 3.11 12.38
CA MET A 1 9.91 1.78 12.00
C MET A 1 9.00 0.97 11.07
N VAL A 2 7.69 1.27 10.96
CA VAL A 2 6.74 0.49 10.16
C VAL A 2 7.13 0.46 8.67
N LEU A 3 7.32 1.63 8.06
CA LEU A 3 7.70 1.76 6.64
C LEU A 3 8.88 0.85 6.25
N LYS A 4 10.00 0.91 6.99
CA LYS A 4 11.18 0.08 6.72
C LYS A 4 10.84 -1.41 6.74
N LYS A 5 10.07 -1.87 7.73
CA LYS A 5 9.68 -3.28 7.85
C LYS A 5 8.76 -3.71 6.70
N THR A 6 7.79 -2.86 6.34
CA THR A 6 6.89 -3.10 5.20
C THR A 6 7.69 -3.22 3.89
N LEU A 7 8.63 -2.30 3.64
CA LEU A 7 9.45 -2.30 2.43
C LEU A 7 10.42 -3.50 2.39
N GLN A 8 11.03 -3.86 3.53
CA GLN A 8 11.87 -5.05 3.61
C GLN A 8 11.08 -6.35 3.37
N SER A 9 9.80 -6.39 3.75
CA SER A 9 8.95 -7.56 3.51
C SER A 9 8.67 -7.76 2.02
N ILE A 10 8.48 -6.67 1.27
CA ILE A 10 8.13 -6.72 -0.16
C ILE A 10 9.35 -6.85 -1.07
N CYS A 11 10.54 -6.40 -0.66
CA CYS A 11 11.75 -6.48 -1.48
C CYS A 11 12.37 -7.90 -1.46
N LEU A 12 12.92 -8.32 -2.60
CA LEU A 12 13.73 -9.54 -2.71
C LEU A 12 15.19 -9.26 -2.32
N LEU A 13 15.45 -9.24 -1.01
CA LEU A 13 16.78 -8.91 -0.46
C LEU A 13 17.88 -9.92 -0.84
N ASN A 14 17.51 -11.15 -1.23
CA ASN A 14 18.48 -12.20 -1.58
C ASN A 14 19.11 -12.02 -2.98
N VAL A 15 18.55 -11.16 -3.83
CA VAL A 15 19.02 -10.99 -5.23
C VAL A 15 20.33 -10.19 -5.29
N HIS A 16 20.56 -9.29 -4.32
CA HIS A 16 21.72 -8.41 -4.28
C HIS A 16 22.39 -8.46 -2.90
N PRO A 17 23.22 -9.49 -2.60
CA PRO A 17 23.93 -9.58 -1.33
C PRO A 17 24.91 -8.40 -1.18
N ASN A 18 25.06 -7.91 0.06
CA ASN A 18 25.92 -6.76 0.41
C ASN A 18 25.57 -5.42 -0.27
N THR A 19 24.37 -5.28 -0.82
CA THR A 19 23.88 -4.03 -1.40
C THR A 19 23.09 -3.22 -0.38
N THR A 20 23.30 -1.90 -0.38
CA THR A 20 22.48 -0.96 0.40
C THR A 20 21.51 -0.23 -0.53
N THR A 21 20.21 -0.45 -0.35
CA THR A 21 19.17 0.34 -0.99
C THR A 21 18.75 1.47 -0.06
N SER A 22 19.01 2.71 -0.46
CA SER A 22 18.54 3.90 0.26
C SER A 22 17.25 4.43 -0.35
N ILE A 23 16.23 4.63 0.48
CA ILE A 23 14.92 5.16 0.08
C ILE A 23 14.70 6.45 0.86
N VAL A 24 14.56 7.56 0.15
CA VAL A 24 14.33 8.88 0.73
C VAL A 24 12.91 9.32 0.38
N ILE A 25 12.10 9.62 1.40
CA ILE A 25 10.74 10.12 1.23
C ILE A 25 10.71 11.57 1.71
N GLN A 26 10.29 12.46 0.82
CA GLN A 26 10.09 13.87 1.12
C GLN A 26 8.59 14.17 1.09
N VAL A 27 8.07 14.61 2.22
CA VAL A 27 6.66 15.03 2.34
C VAL A 27 6.57 16.48 1.85
N VAL A 28 5.87 16.68 0.73
CA VAL A 28 5.63 18.02 0.16
C VAL A 28 4.41 18.68 0.81
N ASN A 29 3.34 17.91 0.98
CA ASN A 29 2.13 18.33 1.66
C ASN A 29 1.59 17.17 2.50
N ASP A 30 1.01 17.49 3.65
CA ASP A 30 0.43 16.52 4.57
C ASP A 30 -1.05 16.84 4.81
N ASP A 31 -1.92 16.05 4.17
CA ASP A 31 -3.38 16.12 4.28
C ASP A 31 -3.97 14.81 4.82
N GLY A 32 -3.27 14.16 5.76
CA GLY A 32 -3.74 12.90 6.37
C GLY A 32 -3.24 11.66 5.63
N ALA A 33 -3.47 10.49 6.25
CA ALA A 33 -3.09 9.18 5.69
C ALA A 33 -1.62 9.10 5.20
N LEU A 34 -0.72 9.78 5.90
CA LEU A 34 0.67 9.99 5.47
C LEU A 34 1.44 8.67 5.31
N LEU A 35 1.25 7.71 6.21
CA LEU A 35 1.97 6.44 6.18
C LEU A 35 1.57 5.57 4.96
N PRO A 36 0.28 5.32 4.68
CA PRO A 36 -0.14 4.66 3.44
C PRO A 36 0.37 5.35 2.17
N CYS A 37 0.30 6.68 2.11
CA CYS A 37 0.83 7.45 0.98
C CYS A 37 2.33 7.20 0.79
N ALA A 38 3.11 7.28 1.87
CA ALA A 38 4.55 7.02 1.85
C ALA A 38 4.90 5.58 1.39
N ILE A 39 4.12 4.57 1.81
CA ILE A 39 4.32 3.18 1.39
C ILE A 39 4.04 3.02 -0.11
N ASN A 40 2.93 3.59 -0.60
CA ASN A 40 2.58 3.54 -2.02
C ASN A 40 3.63 4.26 -2.89
N ALA A 41 4.07 5.45 -2.47
CA ALA A 41 5.11 6.21 -3.15
C ALA A 41 6.45 5.45 -3.19
N ALA A 42 6.86 4.86 -2.06
CA ALA A 42 8.07 4.04 -2.01
C ALA A 42 7.95 2.79 -2.88
N CYS A 43 6.80 2.12 -2.91
CA CYS A 43 6.57 0.97 -3.79
C CYS A 43 6.69 1.37 -5.27
N ALA A 44 6.09 2.49 -5.67
CA ALA A 44 6.20 3.00 -7.03
C ALA A 44 7.66 3.36 -7.38
N ALA A 45 8.40 4.00 -6.48
CA ALA A 45 9.80 4.33 -6.68
C ALA A 45 10.70 3.09 -6.79
N LEU A 46 10.42 2.03 -6.03
CA LEU A 46 11.15 0.76 -6.13
C LEU A 46 10.93 0.06 -7.47
N VAL A 47 9.69 0.09 -7.98
CA VAL A 47 9.36 -0.41 -9.31
C VAL A 47 10.09 0.39 -10.38
N ASP A 48 10.09 1.72 -10.26
CA ASP A 48 10.76 2.62 -11.19
C ASP A 48 12.28 2.42 -11.22
N ALA A 49 12.88 2.20 -10.05
CA ALA A 49 14.30 1.89 -9.91
C ALA A 49 14.66 0.47 -10.38
N GLY A 50 13.69 -0.35 -10.80
CA GLY A 50 13.92 -1.73 -11.24
C GLY A 50 14.36 -2.68 -10.11
N ILE A 51 14.06 -2.35 -8.85
CA ILE A 51 14.44 -3.20 -7.72
C ILE A 51 13.50 -4.41 -7.67
N PRO A 52 14.03 -5.65 -7.55
CA PRO A 52 13.20 -6.84 -7.55
C PRO A 52 12.30 -6.90 -6.30
N LEU A 53 10.98 -6.95 -6.53
CA LEU A 53 9.94 -7.06 -5.50
C LEU A 53 9.24 -8.43 -5.58
N LYS A 54 8.84 -8.98 -4.43
CA LYS A 54 8.01 -10.20 -4.34
C LYS A 54 6.59 -9.95 -4.86
N HIS A 55 6.03 -8.82 -4.45
CA HIS A 55 4.69 -8.37 -4.82
C HIS A 55 4.64 -6.84 -4.68
N LEU A 56 3.70 -6.21 -5.39
CA LEU A 56 3.42 -4.79 -5.18
C LEU A 56 2.73 -4.61 -3.82
N ALA A 57 2.95 -3.48 -3.16
CA ALA A 57 2.25 -3.12 -1.92
C ALA A 57 1.21 -2.05 -2.24
N VAL A 58 -0.04 -2.31 -1.81
CA VAL A 58 -1.12 -1.32 -1.87
C VAL A 58 -1.52 -1.01 -0.44
N ALA A 59 -1.19 0.19 -0.01
CA ALA A 59 -1.53 0.71 1.30
C ALA A 59 -2.77 1.61 1.21
N ILE A 60 -3.64 1.47 2.19
CA ILE A 60 -4.87 2.25 2.34
C ILE A 60 -5.02 2.72 3.78
N CYS A 61 -5.77 3.80 3.96
CA CYS A 61 -6.26 4.24 5.25
C CYS A 61 -7.77 4.04 5.35
N CYS A 62 -8.23 3.50 6.47
CA CYS A 62 -9.64 3.39 6.81
C CYS A 62 -9.85 4.05 8.17
N CYS A 63 -10.90 4.84 8.33
CA CYS A 63 -11.28 5.37 9.63
C CYS A 63 -12.77 5.20 9.88
N MET A 64 -13.14 5.26 11.15
CA MET A 64 -14.52 5.16 11.57
C MET A 64 -15.01 6.53 12.03
N ALA A 65 -15.97 7.09 11.29
CA ALA A 65 -16.62 8.34 11.63
C ALA A 65 -17.49 8.20 12.88
N GLU A 66 -17.71 9.30 13.60
CA GLU A 66 -18.60 9.32 14.77
C GLU A 66 -20.06 8.96 14.42
N SER A 67 -20.44 9.15 13.14
CA SER A 67 -21.73 8.76 12.60
C SER A 67 -21.89 7.24 12.39
N GLY A 68 -20.85 6.44 12.65
CA GLY A 68 -20.86 4.98 12.46
C GLY A 68 -20.58 4.55 11.01
N HIS A 69 -20.22 5.47 10.13
CA HIS A 69 -19.81 5.16 8.75
C HIS A 69 -18.29 4.98 8.64
N ILE A 70 -17.86 4.05 7.79
CA ILE A 70 -16.44 3.84 7.48
C ILE A 70 -16.06 4.77 6.33
N LEU A 71 -15.01 5.55 6.55
CA LEU A 71 -14.44 6.45 5.54
C LEU A 71 -13.09 5.89 5.08
N LEU A 72 -12.92 5.84 3.75
CA LEU A 72 -11.67 5.49 3.10
C LEU A 72 -10.89 6.76 2.79
N ASP A 73 -9.57 6.72 3.00
CA ASP A 73 -8.66 7.83 2.72
C ASP A 73 -9.08 9.16 3.37
N PRO A 74 -9.09 9.26 4.71
CA PRO A 74 -9.49 10.48 5.41
C PRO A 74 -8.51 11.61 5.17
N SER A 75 -9.07 12.82 5.00
CA SER A 75 -8.32 14.08 5.09
C SER A 75 -7.79 14.32 6.50
N LYS A 76 -6.84 15.25 6.64
CA LYS A 76 -6.27 15.62 7.96
C LYS A 76 -7.33 16.08 8.95
N MET A 77 -8.34 16.81 8.48
CA MET A 77 -9.44 17.27 9.32
C MET A 77 -10.33 16.11 9.80
N GLU A 78 -10.50 15.09 8.99
CA GLU A 78 -11.27 13.89 9.34
C GLU A 78 -10.48 13.00 10.29
N GLU A 79 -9.19 12.78 10.03
CA GLU A 79 -8.28 12.02 10.88
C GLU A 79 -8.22 12.57 12.32
N GLN A 80 -8.32 13.90 12.49
CA GLN A 80 -8.38 14.55 13.81
C GLN A 80 -9.72 14.41 14.53
N LYS A 81 -10.82 14.23 13.78
CA LYS A 81 -12.17 14.10 14.35
C LYS A 81 -12.52 12.65 14.71
N VAL A 82 -11.88 11.68 14.06
CA VAL A 82 -12.16 10.26 14.33
C VAL A 82 -11.45 9.75 15.57
N LYS A 83 -12.11 8.83 16.28
CA LYS A 83 -11.56 8.18 17.47
C LYS A 83 -10.50 7.14 17.15
N ALA A 84 -10.57 6.55 15.96
CA ALA A 84 -9.63 5.54 15.50
C ALA A 84 -9.54 5.48 13.98
N PHE A 85 -8.34 5.15 13.51
CA PHE A 85 -8.05 4.88 12.11
C PHE A 85 -7.06 3.72 12.00
N ILE A 86 -7.07 3.06 10.84
CA ILE A 86 -6.29 1.88 10.54
C ILE A 86 -5.58 2.08 9.22
N TYR A 87 -4.28 1.79 9.22
CA TYR A 87 -3.49 1.63 8.02
C TYR A 87 -3.38 0.15 7.67
N LEU A 88 -3.86 -0.21 6.48
CA LEU A 88 -3.83 -1.58 5.98
C LEU A 88 -2.99 -1.62 4.71
N VAL A 89 -2.09 -2.60 4.62
CA VAL A 89 -1.24 -2.80 3.45
C VAL A 89 -1.45 -4.20 2.93
N PHE A 90 -1.89 -4.30 1.68
CA PHE A 90 -2.18 -5.56 1.02
C PHE A 90 -1.11 -5.89 -0.02
N PRO A 91 -0.72 -7.17 -0.14
CA PRO A 91 0.08 -7.64 -1.24
C PRO A 91 -0.79 -7.68 -2.50
N ASN A 92 -0.31 -7.03 -3.54
CA ASN A 92 -0.88 -7.14 -4.86
C ASN A 92 -0.04 -8.13 -5.67
N SER A 93 -0.33 -9.42 -5.48
CA SER A 93 0.37 -10.49 -6.18
C SER A 93 -0.05 -10.51 -7.65
N ILE A 94 0.91 -10.65 -8.57
CA ILE A 94 0.62 -10.80 -9.99
C ILE A 94 -0.23 -12.06 -10.12
N VAL A 95 -1.37 -11.98 -10.82
CA VAL A 95 -2.18 -13.15 -11.17
C VAL A 95 -1.21 -14.22 -11.65
N SER A 96 -1.06 -15.30 -10.88
CA SER A 96 -0.14 -16.36 -11.26
C SER A 96 -0.63 -16.92 -12.59
N VAL A 97 0.26 -17.00 -13.57
CA VAL A 97 0.00 -17.66 -14.85
C VAL A 97 -0.25 -19.18 -14.63
N LEU A 98 0.00 -19.68 -13.42
CA LEU A 98 -0.35 -21.01 -12.97
C LEU A 98 -1.71 -21.00 -12.26
N PRO A 99 -2.67 -21.87 -12.66
CA PRO A 99 -3.93 -22.05 -11.97
C PRO A 99 -3.68 -22.81 -10.66
N GLN A 100 -3.30 -22.10 -9.61
CA GLN A 100 -3.35 -22.62 -8.26
C GLN A 100 -3.99 -21.59 -7.33
N ASP A 101 -5.08 -22.02 -6.71
CA ASP A 101 -5.95 -21.34 -5.76
C ASP A 101 -5.25 -20.88 -4.47
N VAL A 102 -4.23 -20.04 -4.58
CA VAL A 102 -3.68 -19.33 -3.43
C VAL A 102 -3.76 -17.84 -3.73
N LYS A 103 -4.98 -17.31 -3.70
CA LYS A 103 -5.16 -15.89 -3.39
C LYS A 103 -4.46 -15.70 -2.03
N GLU A 104 -3.27 -15.12 -2.03
CA GLU A 104 -2.60 -14.73 -0.79
C GLU A 104 -3.47 -13.61 -0.16
N HIS A 105 -4.44 -14.01 0.67
CA HIS A 105 -5.32 -13.11 1.41
C HIS A 105 -4.58 -12.43 2.57
N GLY A 106 -3.26 -12.27 2.47
CA GLY A 106 -2.40 -11.76 3.52
C GLY A 106 -2.52 -10.25 3.70
N ILE A 107 -2.19 -9.79 4.90
CA ILE A 107 -1.97 -8.37 5.20
C ILE A 107 -0.47 -8.24 5.49
N ILE A 108 0.23 -7.36 4.77
CA ILE A 108 1.66 -7.12 5.00
C ILE A 108 1.84 -6.30 6.27
N THR A 109 0.96 -5.31 6.48
CA THR A 109 1.04 -4.39 7.60
C THR A 109 -0.36 -3.96 7.99
N SER A 110 -0.69 -4.13 9.26
CA SER A 110 -1.90 -3.59 9.88
C SER A 110 -1.45 -2.75 11.07
N VAL A 111 -1.81 -1.47 11.07
CA VAL A 111 -1.54 -0.57 12.19
C VAL A 111 -2.82 0.16 12.53
N THR A 112 -3.34 -0.10 13.72
CA THR A 112 -4.49 0.59 14.28
C THR A 112 -4.01 1.67 15.24
N HIS A 113 -4.55 2.87 15.08
CA HIS A 113 -4.37 3.98 16.00
C HIS A 113 -5.72 4.32 16.63
N GLY A 114 -5.72 4.61 17.94
CA GLY A 114 -6.94 4.84 18.70
C GLY A 114 -7.60 3.56 19.20
N ALA A 115 -8.87 3.68 19.60
CA ALA A 115 -9.66 2.58 20.14
C ALA A 115 -10.80 2.21 19.17
N MET A 116 -10.86 0.94 18.76
CA MET A 116 -11.85 0.43 17.81
C MET A 116 -12.36 -0.93 18.27
N ALA A 117 -13.65 -1.20 18.04
CA ALA A 117 -14.21 -2.53 18.28
C ALA A 117 -13.71 -3.54 17.24
N VAL A 118 -13.68 -4.82 17.61
CA VAL A 118 -13.18 -5.89 16.73
C VAL A 118 -14.04 -6.01 15.47
N ASP A 119 -15.35 -5.86 15.60
CA ASP A 119 -16.28 -5.93 14.46
C ASP A 119 -16.10 -4.76 13.48
N ASP A 120 -15.79 -3.56 14.01
CA ASP A 120 -15.49 -2.39 13.19
C ASP A 120 -14.17 -2.58 12.44
N TYR A 121 -13.17 -3.19 13.09
CA TYR A 121 -11.90 -3.55 12.45
C TYR A 121 -12.13 -4.51 11.27
N PHE A 122 -12.91 -5.56 11.45
CA PHE A 122 -13.22 -6.50 10.36
C PHE A 122 -14.03 -5.86 9.24
N SER A 123 -14.93 -4.93 9.57
CA SER A 123 -15.69 -4.16 8.59
C SER A 123 -14.77 -3.25 7.78
N CYS A 124 -13.85 -2.54 8.43
CA CYS A 124 -12.80 -1.76 7.77
C CYS A 124 -11.90 -2.64 6.90
N LEU A 125 -11.53 -3.83 7.38
CA LEU A 125 -10.71 -4.77 6.62
C LEU A 125 -11.39 -5.24 5.33
N LYS A 126 -12.69 -5.55 5.40
CA LYS A 126 -13.48 -5.98 4.25
C LYS A 126 -13.59 -4.85 3.20
N LEU A 127 -13.95 -3.66 3.66
CA LEU A 127 -14.07 -2.49 2.78
C LEU A 127 -12.71 -2.11 2.19
N GLY A 128 -11.69 -2.09 3.02
CA GLY A 128 -10.33 -1.79 2.64
C GLY A 128 -9.79 -2.76 1.60
N ARG A 129 -10.05 -4.06 1.74
CA ARG A 129 -9.66 -5.04 0.73
C ARG A 129 -10.31 -4.78 -0.63
N ALA A 130 -11.58 -4.37 -0.67
CA ALA A 130 -12.26 -4.01 -1.91
C ALA A 130 -11.60 -2.76 -2.54
N ALA A 131 -11.33 -1.72 -1.75
CA ALA A 131 -10.65 -0.52 -2.22
C ALA A 131 -9.22 -0.80 -2.72
N ALA A 132 -8.49 -1.68 -2.04
CA ALA A 132 -7.14 -2.07 -2.42
C ALA A 132 -7.12 -2.84 -3.75
N ALA A 133 -8.18 -3.57 -4.11
CA ALA A 133 -8.30 -4.23 -5.40
C ALA A 133 -8.41 -3.21 -6.55
N GLU A 134 -9.27 -2.20 -6.39
CA GLU A 134 -9.41 -1.10 -7.36
C GLU A 134 -8.09 -0.31 -7.51
N MET A 135 -7.46 0.03 -6.39
CA MET A 135 -6.16 0.73 -6.39
C MET A 135 -5.04 -0.12 -7.00
N SER A 136 -5.08 -1.43 -6.79
CA SER A 136 -4.16 -2.38 -7.42
C SER A 136 -4.23 -2.28 -8.94
N ASP A 137 -5.44 -2.28 -9.48
CA ASP A 137 -5.64 -2.28 -10.93
C ASP A 137 -5.19 -0.96 -11.54
N PHE A 138 -5.47 0.16 -10.85
CA PHE A 138 -4.92 1.46 -11.19
C PHE A 138 -3.39 1.44 -11.23
N LEU A 139 -2.74 0.97 -10.16
CA LEU A 139 -1.28 0.93 -10.07
C LEU A 139 -0.65 0.09 -11.19
N ARG A 140 -1.24 -1.07 -11.50
CA ARG A 140 -0.80 -1.93 -12.61
C ARG A 140 -0.91 -1.23 -13.95
N ASN A 141 -2.01 -0.53 -14.20
CA ASN A 141 -2.23 0.21 -15.44
C ASN A 141 -1.23 1.36 -15.58
N SER A 142 -0.96 2.11 -14.49
CA SER A 142 0.05 3.16 -14.49
C SER A 142 1.46 2.64 -14.78
N ILE A 143 1.85 1.51 -14.19
CA ILE A 143 3.16 0.90 -14.44
C ILE A 143 3.28 0.44 -15.91
N LYS A 144 2.24 -0.20 -16.48
CA LYS A 144 2.23 -0.63 -17.88
C LYS A 144 2.37 0.54 -18.87
N LEU A 145 1.64 1.63 -18.61
CA LEU A 145 1.72 2.84 -19.44
C LEU A 145 3.12 3.44 -19.44
N LYS A 146 3.78 3.48 -18.28
CA LYS A 146 5.15 3.99 -18.16
C LYS A 146 6.16 3.11 -18.91
N ALA A 147 6.09 1.79 -18.71
CA ALA A 147 6.95 0.84 -19.44
C ALA A 147 6.81 0.96 -20.97
N GLY A 148 5.58 1.15 -21.46
CA GLY A 148 5.33 1.37 -22.89
C GLY A 148 5.91 2.68 -23.43
N ASN A 149 5.93 3.75 -22.62
CA ASN A 149 6.52 5.04 -22.98
C ASN A 149 8.05 5.06 -22.92
N ASP A 150 8.68 4.27 -22.05
CA ASP A 150 10.14 4.21 -22.00
C ASP A 150 10.71 3.39 -23.18
N LEU A 151 9.98 2.36 -23.64
CA LEU A 151 10.31 1.62 -24.86
C LEU A 151 10.25 2.48 -26.14
N SER A 152 9.36 3.49 -26.19
CA SER A 152 9.25 4.38 -27.35
C SER A 152 10.29 5.51 -27.35
N ARG A 153 10.99 5.74 -26.23
CA ARG A 153 12.07 6.75 -26.11
C ARG A 153 13.47 6.18 -26.35
N ALA A 154 13.60 4.86 -26.50
CA ALA A 154 14.85 4.17 -26.77
C ALA A 154 15.15 3.98 -28.28
N GLY A 155 14.42 4.69 -29.15
CA GLY A 155 14.61 4.68 -30.61
C GLY A 155 15.30 5.94 -31.12
#